data_AF-A0A2S2NAF3-F1
#
_entry.id   AF-A0A2S2NAF3-F1
#
_cell.length_a   1.000
_cell.length_b   1.000
_cell.length_c   1.000
_cell.angle_alpha   90.00
_cell.angle_beta   90.00
_cell.angle_gamma   90.00
#
_symmetry.space_group_name_H-M   'P 1'
#
loop_
_entity.id
_entity.type
_entity.pdbx_description
1 polymer ?
#
loop_
_entity_poly.entity_id
_entity_poly.type
_entity_poly.pdbx_seq_one_letter_code
_entity_poly.pdbx_strand_id
1 'polypeptide(L)'
;MLNKKFDEAFTIAKEFENEKFVQYRQLLSDIRTNNNIELGYKLLEILPNFKEVNHSANLGIVYSAIIDSYVNQGNAIEASKVLDKALEKITLGDINKSAILRIKKNLESQGETFKYNIDNLEKKTNFKNSNIHSDDSSDSSDDEKVAKV
;
A
#
# COMPACT_ATOMS: atom_id res chain seq x y z
N MET A 1 39.79 14.60 14.12
CA MET A 1 38.59 15.40 14.47
C MET A 1 37.59 15.55 13.32
N LEU A 2 38.00 15.50 12.05
CA LEU A 2 37.10 15.63 10.91
C LEU A 2 36.10 14.44 10.77
N ASN A 3 36.57 13.20 10.97
CA ASN A 3 35.73 12.00 10.89
C ASN A 3 34.61 11.98 11.94
N LYS A 4 34.89 12.38 13.18
CA LYS A 4 33.88 12.41 14.24
C LYS A 4 32.74 13.39 13.94
N LYS A 5 33.06 14.56 13.35
CA LYS A 5 32.04 15.54 12.92
C LYS A 5 31.24 15.05 11.71
N PHE A 6 31.85 14.25 10.83
CA PHE A 6 31.17 13.61 9.71
C PHE A 6 30.19 12.54 10.19
N ASP A 7 30.60 11.69 11.14
CA ASP A 7 29.74 10.64 11.72
C ASP A 7 28.54 11.24 12.49
N GLU A 8 28.77 12.33 13.23
CA GLU A 8 27.71 13.09 13.90
C GLU A 8 26.73 13.70 12.88
N ALA A 9 27.24 14.35 11.82
CA ALA A 9 26.40 14.90 10.75
C ALA A 9 25.59 13.82 10.01
N PHE A 10 26.20 12.66 9.76
CA PHE A 10 25.52 11.52 9.13
C PHE A 10 24.40 10.95 10.00
N THR A 11 24.64 10.85 11.32
CA THR A 11 23.63 10.41 12.29
C THR A 11 22.44 11.37 12.32
N ILE A 12 22.71 12.67 12.40
CA ILE A 12 21.67 13.72 12.41
C ILE A 12 20.87 13.71 11.10
N ALA A 13 21.53 13.58 9.95
CA ALA A 13 20.87 13.51 8.65
C ALA A 13 19.90 12.32 8.57
N LYS A 14 20.34 11.14 9.04
CA LYS A 14 19.53 9.93 9.09
C LYS A 14 18.34 10.05 10.04
N GLU A 15 18.51 10.67 11.20
CA GLU A 15 17.41 10.96 12.14
C GLU A 15 16.36 11.88 11.50
N PHE A 16 16.80 12.94 10.83
CA PHE A 16 15.90 13.88 10.16
C PHE A 16 15.15 13.23 8.98
N GLU A 17 15.80 12.35 8.21
CA GLU A 17 15.14 11.55 7.17
C GLU A 17 14.08 10.62 7.77
N ASN A 18 14.38 9.96 8.88
CA ASN A 18 13.43 9.11 9.59
C ASN A 18 12.23 9.92 10.10
N GLU A 19 12.45 11.09 10.71
CA GLU A 19 11.38 11.98 11.16
C GLU A 19 10.46 12.39 10.00
N LYS A 20 11.02 12.82 8.86
CA LYS A 20 10.25 13.15 7.66
C LYS A 20 9.41 11.96 7.18
N PHE A 21 10.00 10.76 7.20
CA PHE A 21 9.28 9.55 6.80
C PHE A 21 8.14 9.18 7.77
N VAL A 22 8.35 9.36 9.08
CA VAL A 22 7.31 9.18 10.10
C VAL A 22 6.19 10.19 9.90
N GLN A 23 6.51 11.47 9.69
CA GLN A 23 5.53 12.50 9.40
C GLN A 23 4.73 12.18 8.13
N TYR A 24 5.40 11.77 7.06
CA TYR A 24 4.73 11.34 5.83
C TYR A 24 3.75 10.17 6.07
N ARG A 25 4.17 9.15 6.82
CA ARG A 25 3.28 8.04 7.21
C ARG A 25 2.11 8.49 8.06
N GLN A 26 2.31 9.45 8.96
CA GLN A 26 1.25 10.01 9.78
C GLN A 26 0.21 10.74 8.93
N LEU A 27 0.65 11.56 7.96
CA LEU A 27 -0.26 12.23 7.02
C LEU A 27 -1.05 11.21 6.18
N LEU A 28 -0.40 10.16 5.70
CA LEU A 28 -1.08 9.06 4.99
C LEU A 28 -2.10 8.33 5.85
N SER A 29 -1.80 8.16 7.14
CA SER A 29 -2.74 7.58 8.09
C SER A 29 -3.94 8.51 8.28
N ASP A 30 -3.71 9.82 8.49
CA ASP A 30 -4.77 10.81 8.68
C ASP A 30 -5.74 10.85 7.50
N ILE A 31 -5.21 10.83 6.26
CA ILE A 31 -6.02 10.72 5.05
C ILE A 31 -6.96 9.51 5.13
N ARG A 32 -6.45 8.31 5.42
CA ARG A 32 -7.24 7.07 5.42
C ARG A 32 -8.20 6.94 6.60
N THR A 33 -7.75 7.27 7.80
CA THR A 33 -8.52 7.02 9.04
C THR A 33 -9.57 8.10 9.28
N ASN A 34 -9.23 9.35 8.96
CA ASN A 34 -10.11 10.50 9.17
C ASN A 34 -10.77 10.97 7.87
N ASN A 35 -10.61 10.22 6.78
CA ASN A 35 -11.17 10.55 5.47
C ASN A 35 -10.77 11.95 4.96
N ASN A 36 -9.56 12.40 5.32
CA ASN A 36 -9.05 13.73 5.02
C ASN A 36 -8.57 13.81 3.56
N ILE A 37 -9.51 13.79 2.63
CA ILE A 37 -9.28 13.80 1.19
C ILE A 37 -8.55 15.09 0.75
N GLU A 38 -8.88 16.23 1.36
CA GLU A 38 -8.24 17.51 1.08
C GLU A 38 -6.73 17.46 1.35
N LEU A 39 -6.32 16.88 2.49
CA LEU A 39 -4.92 16.66 2.80
C LEU A 39 -4.23 15.78 1.75
N GLY A 40 -4.93 14.75 1.24
CA GLY A 40 -4.44 13.92 0.15
C GLY A 40 -4.13 14.72 -1.11
N TYR A 41 -5.03 15.62 -1.52
CA TYR A 41 -4.79 16.47 -2.70
C TYR A 41 -3.66 17.48 -2.46
N LYS A 42 -3.59 18.10 -1.28
CA LYS A 42 -2.45 18.97 -0.91
C LYS A 42 -1.12 18.23 -0.97
N LEU A 43 -1.11 16.97 -0.54
CA LEU A 43 0.09 16.11 -0.62
C LEU A 43 0.49 15.83 -2.07
N LEU A 44 -0.47 15.62 -2.97
CA LEU A 44 -0.20 15.46 -4.41
C LEU A 44 0.38 16.73 -5.06
N GLU A 45 0.00 17.92 -4.60
CA GLU A 45 0.54 19.20 -5.10
C GLU A 45 2.00 19.42 -4.69
N ILE A 46 2.38 18.98 -3.48
CA ILE A 46 3.75 19.16 -2.98
C ILE A 46 4.70 18.04 -3.41
N LEU A 47 4.17 16.84 -3.72
CA LEU A 47 4.99 15.68 -4.08
C LEU A 47 6.00 15.91 -5.22
N PRO A 48 5.68 16.65 -6.29
CA PRO A 48 6.63 17.00 -7.36
C PRO A 48 7.86 17.77 -6.89
N ASN A 49 7.81 18.43 -5.73
CA ASN A 49 8.92 19.23 -5.21
C ASN A 49 10.01 18.38 -4.52
N PHE A 50 9.76 17.10 -4.23
CA PHE A 50 10.74 16.21 -3.61
C PHE A 50 11.69 15.63 -4.66
N LYS A 51 12.96 16.04 -4.66
CA LYS A 51 13.93 15.66 -5.70
C LYS A 51 14.47 14.23 -5.62
N GLU A 52 14.39 13.59 -4.45
CA GLU A 52 15.10 12.32 -4.16
C GLU A 52 14.15 11.14 -3.89
N VAL A 53 12.89 11.24 -4.33
CA VAL A 53 11.88 10.21 -4.08
C VAL A 53 11.42 9.53 -5.36
N ASN A 54 11.07 8.24 -5.27
CA ASN A 54 10.37 7.57 -6.35
C ASN A 54 8.96 8.18 -6.49
N HIS A 55 8.79 9.07 -7.47
CA HIS A 55 7.55 9.81 -7.66
C HIS A 55 6.36 8.91 -7.96
N SER A 56 6.50 7.91 -8.84
CA SER A 56 5.37 7.05 -9.20
C SER A 56 4.88 6.23 -8.00
N ALA A 57 5.80 5.69 -7.21
CA ALA A 57 5.47 4.95 -5.99
C ALA A 57 4.77 5.84 -4.94
N ASN A 58 5.26 7.07 -4.73
CA ASN A 58 4.65 7.98 -3.76
C ASN A 58 3.28 8.50 -4.21
N LEU A 59 3.14 8.86 -5.49
CA LEU A 59 1.83 9.18 -6.08
C LEU A 59 0.87 8.00 -5.89
N GLY A 60 1.33 6.77 -6.17
CA GLY A 60 0.53 5.56 -5.99
C GLY A 60 0.03 5.38 -4.56
N ILE A 61 0.89 5.61 -3.57
CA ILE A 61 0.53 5.53 -2.14
C ILE A 61 -0.51 6.59 -1.76
N VAL A 62 -0.33 7.85 -2.20
CA VAL A 62 -1.25 8.95 -1.88
C VAL A 62 -2.60 8.77 -2.57
N TYR A 63 -2.61 8.45 -3.87
CA TYR A 63 -3.84 8.14 -4.61
C TYR A 63 -4.58 6.96 -3.97
N SER A 64 -3.86 5.91 -3.55
CA SER A 64 -4.48 4.78 -2.83
C SER A 64 -5.14 5.23 -1.52
N ALA A 65 -4.55 6.16 -0.78
CA ALA A 65 -5.14 6.70 0.45
C ALA A 65 -6.40 7.52 0.18
N ILE A 66 -6.41 8.34 -0.87
CA ILE A 66 -7.59 9.11 -1.28
C ILE A 66 -8.71 8.17 -1.74
N ILE A 67 -8.37 7.15 -2.54
CA ILE A 67 -9.31 6.11 -2.99
C ILE A 67 -9.95 5.42 -1.79
N ASP A 68 -9.13 4.94 -0.83
CA ASP A 68 -9.63 4.29 0.38
C ASP A 68 -10.59 5.22 1.15
N SER A 69 -10.29 6.52 1.22
CA SER A 69 -11.13 7.51 1.90
C SER A 69 -12.51 7.67 1.24
N TYR A 70 -12.57 7.71 -0.10
CA TYR A 70 -13.85 7.76 -0.82
C TYR A 70 -14.63 6.44 -0.68
N VAL A 71 -13.95 5.30 -0.74
CA VAL A 71 -14.59 3.99 -0.53
C VAL A 71 -15.15 3.88 0.89
N ASN A 72 -14.41 4.32 1.91
CA ASN A 72 -14.87 4.33 3.30
C ASN A 72 -16.14 5.17 3.51
N GLN A 73 -16.36 6.17 2.65
CA GLN A 73 -17.57 7.02 2.63
C GLN A 73 -18.69 6.44 1.75
N GLY A 74 -18.52 5.24 1.18
CA GLY A 74 -19.47 4.63 0.25
C GLY A 74 -19.49 5.28 -1.14
N ASN A 75 -18.53 6.16 -1.44
CA ASN A 75 -18.49 6.91 -2.69
C ASN A 75 -17.57 6.25 -3.72
N ALA A 76 -17.99 5.08 -4.21
CA ALA A 76 -17.22 4.27 -5.15
C ALA A 76 -17.02 4.95 -6.52
N ILE A 77 -17.98 5.78 -6.95
CA ILE A 77 -17.92 6.53 -8.21
C ILE A 77 -16.78 7.55 -8.16
N GLU A 78 -16.70 8.35 -7.09
CA GLU A 78 -15.58 9.30 -6.93
C GLU A 78 -14.25 8.57 -6.75
N ALA A 79 -14.23 7.45 -6.01
CA ALA A 79 -13.03 6.62 -5.91
C ALA A 79 -12.55 6.13 -7.30
N SER A 80 -13.47 5.74 -8.19
CA SER A 80 -13.14 5.38 -9.56
C SER A 80 -12.61 6.57 -10.36
N LYS A 81 -13.19 7.77 -10.22
CA LYS A 81 -12.67 8.97 -10.90
C LYS A 81 -11.26 9.33 -10.42
N VAL A 82 -10.95 9.12 -9.14
CA VAL A 82 -9.59 9.29 -8.61
C VAL A 82 -8.63 8.28 -9.22
N LEU A 83 -9.05 7.02 -9.38
CA LEU A 83 -8.26 6.00 -10.08
C LEU A 83 -8.00 6.41 -11.54
N ASP A 84 -9.04 6.84 -12.27
CA ASP A 84 -8.92 7.31 -13.66
C ASP A 84 -7.87 8.45 -13.75
N LYS A 85 -7.95 9.45 -12.85
CA LYS A 85 -6.98 10.56 -12.76
C LYS A 85 -5.56 10.11 -12.39
N ALA A 86 -5.43 9.13 -11.51
CA ALA A 86 -4.12 8.61 -11.12
C ALA A 86 -3.42 7.97 -12.34
N LEU A 87 -4.20 7.24 -13.15
CA LEU A 87 -3.69 6.53 -14.33
C LEU A 87 -3.26 7.45 -15.49
N GLU A 88 -3.59 8.75 -15.43
CA GLU A 88 -2.99 9.74 -16.32
C GLU A 88 -1.50 9.97 -16.04
N LYS A 89 -1.03 9.62 -14.83
CA LYS A 89 0.32 9.94 -14.33
C LYS A 89 1.15 8.70 -13.97
N ILE A 90 0.49 7.64 -13.53
CA ILE A 90 1.13 6.40 -13.03
C ILE A 90 0.43 5.16 -13.58
N THR A 91 1.01 3.99 -13.37
CA THR A 91 0.43 2.73 -13.84
C THR A 91 -0.47 2.08 -12.79
N LEU A 92 -1.35 1.18 -13.22
CA LEU A 92 -2.21 0.43 -12.30
C LEU A 92 -1.41 -0.38 -11.27
N GLY A 93 -0.18 -0.80 -11.61
CA GLY A 93 0.73 -1.52 -10.73
C GLY A 93 1.45 -0.65 -9.68
N ASP A 94 1.32 0.67 -9.76
CA ASP A 94 1.80 1.62 -8.74
C ASP A 94 0.74 1.87 -7.65
N ILE A 95 -0.53 1.61 -7.96
CA ILE A 95 -1.65 1.71 -7.01
C ILE A 95 -1.68 0.45 -6.12
N ASN A 96 -2.05 0.62 -4.86
CA ASN A 96 -2.24 -0.49 -3.95
C ASN A 96 -3.37 -1.41 -4.46
N LYS A 97 -3.03 -2.68 -4.74
CA LYS A 97 -3.98 -3.71 -5.20
C LYS A 97 -5.23 -3.79 -4.33
N SER A 98 -5.09 -3.68 -3.01
CA SER A 98 -6.24 -3.73 -2.10
C SER A 98 -7.23 -2.57 -2.30
N ALA A 99 -6.74 -1.37 -2.62
CA ALA A 99 -7.59 -0.21 -2.93
C ALA A 99 -8.35 -0.44 -4.25
N ILE A 100 -7.69 -0.99 -5.27
CA ILE A 100 -8.33 -1.36 -6.56
C ILE A 100 -9.43 -2.39 -6.35
N LEU A 101 -9.15 -3.47 -5.60
CA LEU A 101 -10.13 -4.52 -5.32
C LEU A 101 -11.34 -3.99 -4.53
N ARG A 102 -11.10 -3.04 -3.62
CA ARG A 102 -12.17 -2.36 -2.88
C ARG A 102 -13.05 -1.51 -3.79
N ILE A 103 -12.47 -0.74 -4.73
CA ILE A 103 -13.25 -0.01 -5.73
C ILE A 103 -14.12 -0.98 -6.53
N LYS A 104 -13.50 -2.03 -7.11
CA LYS A 104 -14.20 -3.03 -7.93
C LYS A 104 -15.41 -3.61 -7.18
N LYS A 105 -15.20 -4.10 -5.97
CA LYS A 105 -16.26 -4.68 -5.13
C LYS A 105 -17.39 -3.69 -4.87
N ASN A 106 -17.08 -2.43 -4.56
CA ASN A 106 -18.10 -1.43 -4.25
C ASN A 106 -18.91 -1.03 -5.50
N LEU A 107 -18.26 -0.84 -6.65
CA LEU A 107 -18.95 -0.55 -7.91
C LEU A 107 -19.87 -1.70 -8.31
N GLU A 108 -19.39 -2.94 -8.27
CA GLU A 108 -20.19 -4.12 -8.61
C GLU A 108 -21.40 -4.28 -7.67
N SER A 109 -21.24 -3.97 -6.38
CA SER A 109 -22.36 -3.97 -5.42
C SER A 109 -23.42 -2.89 -5.70
N GLN A 110 -23.04 -1.85 -6.45
CA GLN A 110 -23.93 -0.78 -6.92
C GLN A 110 -24.49 -1.06 -8.33
N GLY A 111 -24.16 -2.21 -8.93
CA GLY A 111 -24.55 -2.56 -10.30
C GLY A 111 -23.69 -1.92 -11.39
N GLU A 112 -22.57 -1.29 -11.01
CA GLU A 112 -21.64 -0.64 -11.92
C GLU A 112 -20.52 -1.60 -12.36
N THR A 113 -19.92 -1.32 -13.52
CA THR A 113 -18.81 -2.13 -14.06
C THR A 113 -17.46 -1.53 -13.71
N PHE A 114 -16.52 -2.39 -13.30
CA PHE A 114 -15.12 -1.99 -13.12
C PHE A 114 -14.36 -2.08 -14.45
N LYS A 115 -13.75 -0.97 -14.87
CA LYS A 115 -13.23 -0.79 -16.23
C LYS A 115 -11.88 -1.48 -16.50
N TYR A 116 -11.10 -1.77 -15.47
CA TYR A 116 -9.69 -2.19 -15.63
C TYR A 116 -9.50 -3.69 -15.43
N ASN A 117 -8.65 -4.30 -16.27
CA ASN A 117 -8.21 -5.69 -16.07
C ASN A 117 -7.23 -5.75 -14.88
N ILE A 118 -7.52 -6.63 -13.92
CA ILE A 118 -6.74 -6.80 -12.69
C ILE A 118 -5.92 -8.09 -12.63
N ASP A 119 -5.99 -8.93 -13.65
CA ASP A 119 -5.43 -10.28 -13.66
C ASP A 119 -3.89 -10.26 -13.62
N ASN A 120 -3.29 -9.16 -14.10
CA ASN A 120 -1.84 -8.96 -14.15
C ASN A 120 -1.27 -8.18 -12.95
N LEU A 121 -2.06 -7.86 -11.92
CA LEU A 121 -1.57 -7.14 -10.72
C LEU A 121 -0.72 -8.01 -9.77
N GLU A 122 -0.46 -9.27 -10.13
CA GLU A 122 0.32 -10.20 -9.33
C GLU A 122 1.77 -10.26 -9.80
N LYS A 123 2.69 -9.72 -8.97
CA LYS A 123 4.10 -10.15 -8.73
C LYS A 123 5.00 -9.01 -8.22
N LYS A 124 4.60 -8.29 -7.16
CA LYS A 124 5.59 -7.68 -6.26
C LYS A 124 5.62 -8.52 -4.99
N THR A 125 6.56 -9.46 -4.97
CA THR A 125 6.88 -10.30 -3.80
C THR A 125 7.04 -9.42 -2.57
N ASN A 126 6.26 -9.70 -1.54
CA ASN A 126 6.52 -9.18 -0.21
C ASN A 126 7.96 -9.52 0.20
N PHE A 127 8.60 -8.56 0.84
CA PHE A 127 9.88 -8.71 1.52
C PHE A 127 9.97 -10.07 2.24
N LYS A 128 11.06 -10.82 2.02
CA LYS A 128 11.43 -11.98 2.81
C LYS A 128 11.40 -11.61 4.29
N ASN A 129 10.36 -12.04 5.01
CA ASN A 129 10.40 -12.13 6.46
C ASN A 129 11.23 -13.40 6.76
N SER A 130 12.49 -13.21 7.15
CA SER A 130 13.38 -14.30 7.54
C SER A 130 12.92 -14.95 8.84
N ASN A 131 12.79 -16.28 8.79
CA ASN A 131 12.86 -17.27 9.87
C ASN A 131 12.10 -16.99 11.18
N ILE A 132 10.96 -17.67 11.34
CA ILE A 132 10.66 -18.36 12.59
C ILE A 132 10.26 -19.79 12.23
N HIS A 133 11.13 -20.73 12.57
CA HIS A 133 10.85 -22.16 12.63
C HIS A 133 9.83 -22.41 13.74
N SER A 134 8.76 -23.11 13.40
CA SER A 134 7.92 -23.81 14.38
C SER A 134 7.70 -25.20 13.81
N ASP A 135 8.39 -26.16 14.39
CA ASP A 135 8.32 -27.58 14.04
C ASP A 135 6.95 -28.12 14.49
N ASP A 136 6.10 -28.46 13.54
CA ASP A 136 4.85 -29.19 13.79
C ASP A 136 5.04 -30.64 13.32
N SER A 137 5.52 -31.47 14.25
CA SER A 137 5.63 -32.91 14.07
C SER A 137 4.29 -33.55 14.43
N SER A 138 3.39 -33.68 13.45
CA SER A 138 2.23 -34.55 13.55
C SER A 138 2.55 -35.90 12.92
N ASP A 139 2.83 -36.88 13.79
CA ASP A 139 3.01 -38.29 13.47
C ASP A 139 1.65 -38.93 13.16
N SER A 140 1.41 -39.25 11.90
CA SER A 140 0.29 -40.05 11.44
C SER A 140 0.83 -41.09 10.48
N SER A 141 0.70 -42.36 10.84
CA SER A 141 0.88 -43.47 9.91
C SER A 141 -0.20 -44.52 10.16
N ASP A 142 -0.90 -44.79 9.07
CA ASP A 142 -2.04 -45.67 8.85
C ASP A 142 -1.75 -47.17 9.01
N ASP A 143 -2.87 -47.89 9.13
CA ASP A 143 -3.17 -49.23 8.62
C ASP A 143 -2.52 -50.47 9.26
N GLU A 144 -3.36 -51.38 9.76
CA GLU A 144 -3.95 -52.48 8.96
C GLU A 144 -4.41 -53.63 9.91
N LYS A 145 -5.61 -54.17 9.70
CA LYS A 145 -5.89 -55.61 9.46
C LYS A 145 -7.28 -56.10 9.91
N VAL A 146 -7.97 -56.57 8.89
CA VAL A 146 -9.12 -57.47 8.84
C VAL A 146 -8.89 -58.73 9.68
N ALA A 147 -9.88 -59.13 10.48
CA ALA A 147 -10.09 -60.54 10.80
C ALA A 147 -11.59 -60.81 11.04
N LYS A 148 -12.15 -61.69 10.20
CA LYS A 148 -13.39 -62.45 10.43
C LYS A 148 -13.15 -63.44 11.57
N VAL A 149 -14.12 -63.60 12.48
CA VAL A 149 -14.91 -64.83 12.74
C VAL A 149 -16.22 -64.39 13.38
#